data_AF-A0A363U7R3-F1
#
_entry.id   AF-A0A363U7R3-F1
#
_cell.length_a   1.000
_cell.length_b   1.000
_cell.length_c   1.000
_cell.angle_alpha   90.00
_cell.angle_beta   90.00
_cell.angle_gamma   90.00
#
_symmetry.space_group_name_H-M   'P 1'
#
loop_
_entity.id
_entity.type
_entity.pdbx_description
1 polymer ?
#
loop_
_entity_poly.entity_id
_entity_poly.type
_entity_poly.pdbx_seq_one_letter_code
_entity_poly.pdbx_strand_id
1 'polypeptide(L)'
;MNLRCSFCQTPFTIGRVEKLDALQHMYANNLTHYDAHCPRCRRATPVLRQKLEMTMPNWREALKELEKELKAHPQPEAPLPKPEAESVPAAESKSEHRARTGKAVQAPAKDKPAVEKPATQKKAPAKKGTAKKSK
;
A
#
# COMPACT_ATOMS: atom_id res chain seq x y z
N MET A 1 -6.70 -8.88 13.72
CA MET A 1 -6.77 -9.86 12.62
C MET A 1 -5.37 -10.19 12.19
N ASN A 2 -5.12 -11.45 11.80
CA ASN A 2 -3.80 -11.89 11.36
C ASN A 2 -3.67 -11.69 9.85
N LEU A 3 -2.74 -10.86 9.43
CA LEU A 3 -2.38 -10.62 8.04
C LEU A 3 -1.03 -11.24 7.75
N ARG A 4 -0.76 -11.52 6.48
CA ARG A 4 0.57 -11.90 5.99
C ARG A 4 0.98 -10.90 4.94
N CYS A 5 2.19 -10.37 5.04
CA CYS A 5 2.73 -9.50 4.01
C CYS A 5 2.90 -10.30 2.70
N SER A 6 2.41 -9.77 1.58
CA SER A 6 2.57 -10.41 0.27
C SER A 6 4.02 -10.51 -0.19
N PHE A 7 4.91 -9.65 0.35
CA PHE A 7 6.31 -9.60 -0.05
C PHE A 7 7.21 -10.49 0.83
N CYS A 8 7.33 -10.18 2.12
CA CYS A 8 8.23 -10.90 3.02
C CYS A 8 7.55 -12.06 3.77
N GLN A 9 6.27 -12.32 3.52
CA GLN A 9 5.46 -13.39 4.12
C GLN A 9 5.35 -13.36 5.65
N THR A 10 5.92 -12.34 6.30
CA THR A 10 5.86 -12.17 7.75
C THR A 10 4.40 -11.98 8.18
N PRO A 11 3.91 -12.77 9.15
CA PRO A 11 2.62 -12.53 9.75
C PRO A 11 2.69 -11.26 10.62
N PHE A 12 1.68 -10.41 10.52
CA PHE A 12 1.55 -9.24 11.38
C PHE A 12 0.09 -8.96 11.67
N THR A 13 -0.17 -8.16 12.69
CA THR A 13 -1.51 -7.82 13.14
C THR A 13 -1.69 -6.31 13.08
N ILE A 14 -2.91 -5.89 12.76
CA ILE A 14 -3.34 -4.49 12.88
C ILE A 14 -4.06 -4.35 14.22
N GLY A 15 -3.69 -3.32 14.98
CA GLY A 15 -4.30 -3.01 16.29
C GLY A 15 -5.76 -2.61 16.21
N ARG A 16 -6.44 -2.42 17.35
CA ARG A 16 -7.83 -1.92 17.36
C ARG A 16 -7.90 -0.50 16.81
N VAL A 17 -7.02 0.38 17.29
CA VAL A 17 -6.98 1.80 16.91
C VAL A 17 -6.76 1.97 15.41
N GLU A 18 -5.73 1.33 14.85
CA GLU A 18 -5.46 1.37 13.41
C GLU A 18 -6.61 0.84 12.56
N LYS A 19 -7.37 -0.15 13.02
CA LYS A 19 -8.55 -0.64 12.27
C LYS A 19 -9.68 0.39 12.24
N LEU A 20 -9.91 1.10 13.34
CA LEU A 20 -10.93 2.13 13.42
C LEU A 20 -10.56 3.32 12.53
N ASP A 21 -9.29 3.75 12.60
CA ASP A 21 -8.74 4.78 11.72
C ASP A 21 -8.82 4.37 10.24
N ALA A 22 -8.42 3.14 9.92
CA ALA A 22 -8.53 2.61 8.56
C ALA A 22 -9.97 2.62 8.04
N LEU A 23 -10.94 2.18 8.84
CA LEU A 23 -12.36 2.19 8.46
C LEU A 23 -12.90 3.61 8.28
N GLN A 24 -12.51 4.55 9.15
CA GLN A 24 -12.86 5.95 9.03
C GLN A 24 -12.27 6.57 7.76
N HIS A 25 -10.97 6.36 7.51
CA HIS A 25 -10.26 6.85 6.33
C HIS A 25 -10.85 6.28 5.04
N MET A 26 -11.15 4.98 5.02
CA MET A 26 -11.79 4.34 3.86
C MET A 26 -13.20 4.87 3.63
N TYR A 27 -13.97 5.12 4.69
CA TYR A 27 -15.33 5.65 4.57
C TYR A 27 -15.31 7.10 4.05
N ALA A 28 -14.45 7.95 4.59
CA ALA A 28 -14.31 9.35 4.17
C ALA A 28 -13.87 9.48 2.70
N ASN A 29 -12.94 8.63 2.26
CA ASN A 29 -12.39 8.68 0.90
C ASN A 29 -13.06 7.70 -0.08
N ASN A 30 -14.13 7.01 0.34
CA ASN A 30 -14.82 5.97 -0.44
C ASN A 30 -13.87 4.87 -1.01
N LEU A 31 -12.83 4.51 -0.26
CA LEU A 31 -11.83 3.50 -0.68
C LEU A 31 -12.33 2.07 -0.46
N THR A 32 -11.95 1.17 -1.35
CA THR A 32 -12.29 -0.27 -1.27
C THR A 32 -11.31 -1.08 -0.42
N HIS A 33 -10.08 -0.58 -0.25
CA HIS A 33 -9.03 -1.20 0.55
C HIS A 33 -8.26 -0.16 1.38
N TYR A 34 -7.58 -0.65 2.41
CA TYR A 34 -6.61 0.09 3.23
C TYR A 34 -5.22 -0.51 3.07
N ASP A 35 -4.20 0.33 2.98
CA ASP A 35 -2.82 -0.08 2.83
C ASP A 35 -2.14 -0.30 4.18
N ALA A 36 -2.16 -1.54 4.65
CA ALA A 36 -1.51 -1.94 5.88
C ALA A 36 0.01 -2.13 5.69
N HIS A 37 0.81 -1.41 6.45
CA HIS A 37 2.26 -1.45 6.30
C HIS A 37 2.88 -2.58 7.15
N CYS A 38 3.69 -3.43 6.52
CA CYS A 38 4.37 -4.51 7.23
C CYS A 38 5.49 -3.98 8.14
N PRO A 39 5.56 -4.38 9.44
CA PRO A 39 6.61 -3.91 10.35
C PRO A 39 8.03 -4.36 9.98
N ARG A 40 8.18 -5.41 9.14
CA ARG A 40 9.49 -5.92 8.71
C ARG A 40 10.01 -5.23 7.46
N CYS A 41 9.23 -5.23 6.39
CA CYS A 41 9.69 -4.73 5.08
C CYS A 41 9.06 -3.39 4.68
N ARG A 42 8.16 -2.83 5.49
CA ARG A 42 7.45 -1.56 5.28
C ARG A 42 6.66 -1.45 3.98
N ARG A 43 6.45 -2.55 3.27
CA ARG A 43 5.59 -2.57 2.08
C ARG A 43 4.11 -2.56 2.49
N ALA A 44 3.33 -1.82 1.72
CA ALA A 44 1.88 -1.81 1.82
C ALA A 44 1.31 -3.17 1.39
N THR A 45 0.41 -3.70 2.20
CA THR A 45 -0.40 -4.87 1.91
C THR A 45 -1.86 -4.42 1.89
N PRO A 46 -2.57 -4.50 0.74
CA PRO A 46 -3.93 -4.03 0.65
C PRO A 46 -4.86 -4.94 1.45
N VAL A 47 -5.70 -4.34 2.27
CA VAL A 47 -6.71 -5.01 3.11
C VAL A 47 -8.08 -4.53 2.70
N LEU A 48 -8.93 -5.45 2.24
CA LEU A 48 -10.29 -5.13 1.81
C LEU A 48 -11.16 -4.62 2.95
N ARG A 49 -12.05 -3.66 2.65
CA ARG A 49 -13.01 -3.09 3.60
C ARG A 49 -13.80 -4.16 4.33
N GLN A 50 -14.37 -5.09 3.56
CA GLN A 50 -15.20 -6.18 4.08
C GLN A 50 -14.46 -6.98 5.17
N LYS A 51 -13.15 -7.21 5.00
CA LYS A 51 -12.35 -7.95 5.98
C LYS A 51 -12.17 -7.17 7.28
N LEU A 52 -11.99 -5.85 7.20
CA LEU A 52 -11.96 -4.98 8.38
C LEU A 52 -13.32 -4.97 9.08
N GLU A 53 -14.41 -4.80 8.34
CA GLU A 53 -15.78 -4.76 8.85
C GLU A 53 -16.19 -6.07 9.52
N MET A 54 -15.82 -7.24 8.96
CA MET A 54 -16.07 -8.53 9.59
C MET A 54 -15.38 -8.69 10.95
N THR A 55 -14.21 -8.06 11.12
CA THR A 55 -13.44 -8.15 12.37
C THR A 55 -13.86 -7.13 13.42
N MET A 56 -14.64 -6.12 13.03
CA MET A 56 -15.11 -5.05 13.90
C MET A 56 -16.54 -4.64 13.48
N PRO A 57 -17.55 -5.48 13.78
CA PRO A 57 -18.94 -5.07 13.61
C PRO A 57 -19.21 -3.83 14.47
N ASN A 58 -19.99 -2.88 13.96
CA ASN A 58 -20.33 -1.62 14.65
C ASN A 58 -19.13 -0.69 14.96
N TRP A 59 -18.14 -0.63 14.07
CA TRP A 59 -16.96 0.24 14.23
C TRP A 59 -17.26 1.73 14.51
N ARG A 60 -18.42 2.24 14.11
CA ARG A 60 -18.86 3.62 14.40
C ARG A 60 -19.11 3.88 15.88
N GLU A 61 -19.61 2.88 16.61
CA GLU A 61 -19.85 3.02 18.05
C GLU A 61 -18.54 2.91 18.81
N ALA A 62 -17.67 2.00 18.37
CA ALA A 62 -16.32 1.86 18.92
C ALA A 62 -15.47 3.13 18.72
N LEU A 63 -15.66 3.89 17.63
CA LEU A 63 -15.05 5.20 17.47
C LEU A 63 -15.52 6.19 18.54
N LYS A 64 -16.84 6.30 18.74
CA LYS A 64 -17.41 7.19 19.77
C LYS A 64 -16.94 6.80 21.18
N GLU A 65 -16.80 5.51 21.46
CA GLU A 65 -16.26 5.03 22.73
C GLU A 65 -14.80 5.42 22.90
N LEU A 66 -13.97 5.20 21.88
CA LEU A 66 -12.55 5.57 21.90
C LEU A 66 -12.36 7.09 22.05
N GLU A 67 -13.19 7.90 21.39
CA GLU A 67 -13.20 9.36 21.56
C GLU A 67 -13.59 9.78 23.00
N LYS A 68 -14.57 9.09 23.62
CA LYS A 68 -14.93 9.32 25.02
C LYS A 68 -13.81 8.90 25.98
N GLU A 69 -13.15 7.77 25.73
CA GLU A 69 -12.02 7.30 26.53
C GLU A 69 -10.83 8.26 26.44
N LEU A 70 -10.48 8.73 25.23
CA LEU A 70 -9.45 9.76 25.06
C LEU A 70 -9.81 11.06 25.78
N LYS A 71 -11.10 11.43 25.80
CA LYS A 71 -11.57 12.64 26.48
C LYS A 71 -11.60 12.50 27.99
N ALA A 72 -11.90 11.30 28.50
CA ALA A 72 -11.98 10.98 29.92
C ALA A 72 -10.60 10.75 30.56
N HIS A 73 -9.65 10.22 29.79
CA HIS A 73 -8.26 10.04 30.20
C HIS A 73 -7.33 10.82 29.28
N PRO A 74 -7.29 12.16 29.41
CA PRO A 74 -6.21 12.93 28.81
C PRO A 74 -4.91 12.39 29.41
N GLN A 75 -4.11 11.68 28.61
CA GLN A 75 -2.77 11.29 29.02
C GLN A 75 -2.06 12.55 29.52
N PRO A 76 -1.64 12.62 30.81
CA PRO A 76 -0.74 13.67 31.21
C PRO A 76 0.50 13.53 30.35
N GLU A 77 0.84 14.59 29.62
CA GLU A 77 2.12 14.75 28.96
C GLU A 77 3.21 14.21 29.89
N ALA A 78 3.87 13.12 29.47
CA ALA A 78 5.13 12.74 30.07
C ALA A 78 6.04 13.96 29.92
N PRO A 79 6.51 14.57 31.02
CA PRO A 79 7.28 15.80 30.95
C PRO A 79 8.48 15.58 30.04
N LEU A 80 8.48 16.33 28.93
CA LEU A 80 9.64 16.51 28.07
C LEU A 80 10.86 16.80 28.98
N PRO A 81 11.92 15.96 28.98
CA PRO A 81 13.16 16.37 29.61
C PRO A 81 13.62 17.66 28.92
N LYS A 82 13.85 18.68 29.74
CA LYS A 82 14.40 19.98 29.35
C LYS A 82 15.56 19.81 28.36
N PRO A 83 15.62 20.61 27.28
CA PRO A 83 16.83 20.71 26.48
C PRO A 83 17.90 21.41 27.33
N GLU A 84 18.75 20.62 27.98
CA GLU A 84 19.97 21.12 28.60
C GLU A 84 20.98 21.38 27.49
N ALA A 85 21.09 22.66 27.15
CA ALA A 85 22.14 23.19 26.31
C ALA A 85 23.43 23.29 27.15
N GLU A 86 24.43 22.49 26.81
CA GLU A 86 25.89 22.67 26.98
C GLU A 86 26.53 21.42 26.35
N SER A 87 27.56 21.42 25.50
CA SER A 87 28.43 22.45 24.93
C SER A 87 29.08 21.84 23.68
N VAL A 88 29.23 22.67 22.65
CA VAL A 88 30.00 22.42 21.41
C VAL A 88 31.51 22.35 21.74
N PRO A 89 32.40 21.75 20.91
CA PRO A 89 32.89 22.51 19.77
C PRO A 89 33.23 21.72 18.50
N ALA A 90 33.40 22.53 17.46
CA ALA A 90 33.69 22.21 16.08
C ALA A 90 34.95 21.38 15.83
N ALA A 91 34.91 20.58 14.78
CA ALA A 91 36.03 20.40 13.87
C ALA A 91 35.48 20.30 12.45
N GLU A 92 35.70 21.38 11.71
CA GLU A 92 35.42 21.53 10.29
C GLU A 92 36.23 20.59 9.39
N SER A 93 35.80 20.60 8.12
CA SER A 93 36.59 20.32 6.92
C SER A 93 36.74 18.82 6.60
N LYS A 94 36.36 18.34 5.42
CA LYS A 94 36.75 18.85 4.10
C LYS A 94 36.16 17.96 3.01
N SER A 95 35.79 18.56 1.87
CA SER A 95 35.73 17.96 0.52
C SER A 95 34.79 16.75 0.31
N GLU A 96 34.02 16.63 -0.76
CA GLU A 96 34.07 17.30 -2.05
C GLU A 96 32.77 17.00 -2.77
N HIS A 97 32.24 18.00 -3.47
CA HIS A 97 31.53 17.76 -4.71
C HIS A 97 32.33 16.76 -5.55
N ARG A 98 31.77 15.57 -5.80
CA ARG A 98 32.12 14.82 -7.01
C ARG A 98 30.92 14.79 -7.93
N ALA A 99 30.81 15.88 -8.68
CA ALA A 99 30.34 15.81 -10.05
C ALA A 99 31.03 14.60 -10.72
N ARG A 100 30.24 13.63 -11.16
CA ARG A 100 30.71 12.59 -12.07
C ARG A 100 30.05 12.83 -13.43
N THR A 101 30.51 13.90 -14.07
CA THR A 101 30.48 14.01 -15.52
C THR A 101 31.47 13.00 -16.08
N GLY A 102 31.00 12.18 -17.02
CA GLY A 102 31.85 11.54 -18.02
C GLY A 102 32.21 10.08 -17.75
N LYS A 103 31.37 9.16 -18.24
CA LYS A 103 31.84 8.22 -19.24
C LYS A 103 30.69 7.81 -20.16
N ALA A 104 30.68 8.40 -21.34
CA ALA A 104 30.03 7.81 -22.50
C ALA A 104 30.65 6.44 -22.75
N VAL A 105 29.83 5.40 -22.69
CA VAL A 105 30.05 4.18 -23.47
C VAL A 105 28.79 4.00 -24.29
N GLN A 106 28.95 4.32 -25.57
CA GLN A 106 28.05 3.92 -26.63
C GLN A 106 27.89 2.41 -26.60
N ALA A 107 26.66 1.93 -26.75
CA ALA A 107 26.39 0.61 -27.30
C ALA A 107 25.07 0.67 -28.10
N PRO A 108 24.99 -0.10 -29.20
CA PRO A 108 24.51 0.40 -30.49
C PRO A 108 23.01 0.28 -30.69
N ALA A 109 22.52 1.13 -31.60
CA ALA A 109 21.27 0.95 -32.32
C ALA A 109 21.14 -0.48 -32.83
N LYS A 110 20.12 -1.20 -32.35
CA LYS A 110 19.57 -2.38 -33.00
C LYS A 110 18.14 -2.04 -33.38
N ASP A 111 18.01 -1.59 -34.62
CA ASP A 111 17.00 -1.99 -35.57
C ASP A 111 15.88 -2.85 -34.98
N LYS A 112 14.71 -2.25 -34.75
CA LYS A 112 13.46 -2.99 -34.66
C LYS A 112 12.92 -3.11 -36.09
N PRO A 113 12.99 -4.28 -36.75
CA PRO A 113 12.21 -4.50 -37.95
C PRO A 113 10.72 -4.50 -37.59
N ALA A 114 9.97 -3.83 -38.46
CA ALA A 114 8.54 -3.79 -38.50
C ALA A 114 7.94 -5.20 -38.39
N VAL A 115 7.15 -5.45 -37.35
CA VAL A 115 6.13 -6.51 -37.40
C VAL A 115 4.88 -5.87 -37.95
N GLU A 116 4.67 -6.15 -39.23
CA GLU A 116 3.47 -5.90 -40.00
C GLU A 116 2.22 -6.35 -39.22
N LYS A 117 1.21 -5.47 -39.24
CA LYS A 117 -0.17 -5.86 -39.01
C LYS A 117 -0.66 -6.58 -40.27
N PRO A 118 -1.21 -7.80 -40.20
CA PRO A 118 -2.16 -8.22 -41.21
C PRO A 118 -3.56 -7.72 -40.83
N ALA A 119 -4.14 -7.05 -41.81
CA ALA A 119 -5.50 -6.56 -41.85
C ALA A 119 -6.55 -7.67 -41.76
N THR A 120 -7.70 -7.30 -41.17
CA THR A 120 -9.05 -7.54 -41.67
C THR A 120 -9.31 -8.81 -42.48
N GLN A 121 -10.11 -9.73 -41.93
CA GLN A 121 -11.14 -10.42 -42.71
C GLN A 121 -12.47 -10.45 -41.98
N LYS A 122 -13.47 -9.84 -42.63
CA LYS A 122 -14.90 -9.89 -42.31
C LYS A 122 -15.52 -11.15 -42.95
N LYS A 123 -16.72 -11.50 -42.44
CA LYS A 123 -17.79 -12.33 -43.04
C LYS A 123 -17.60 -13.85 -42.91
N ALA A 124 -18.62 -14.68 -42.67
CA ALA A 124 -20.06 -14.58 -42.39
C ALA A 124 -20.58 -16.03 -42.14
N PRO A 125 -21.84 -16.25 -41.69
CA PRO A 125 -22.30 -17.46 -41.01
C PRO A 125 -23.03 -18.47 -41.92
N ALA A 126 -23.04 -19.75 -41.53
CA ALA A 126 -23.97 -20.81 -41.98
C ALA A 126 -23.65 -22.10 -41.19
N LYS A 127 -24.52 -23.05 -40.87
CA LYS A 127 -25.98 -23.27 -40.92
C LYS A 127 -26.26 -24.50 -40.03
N LYS A 128 -27.51 -24.62 -39.60
CA LYS A 128 -28.16 -25.69 -38.83
C LYS A 128 -27.79 -27.13 -39.25
N GLY A 129 -27.78 -28.04 -38.27
CA GLY A 129 -27.86 -29.49 -38.47
C GLY A 129 -28.47 -30.20 -37.26
N THR A 130 -29.74 -30.57 -37.38
CA THR A 130 -30.54 -31.44 -36.50
C THR A 130 -30.17 -32.92 -36.64
N ALA A 131 -30.15 -33.70 -35.54
CA ALA A 131 -30.55 -35.11 -35.40
C ALA A 131 -30.09 -35.62 -34.01
N LYS A 132 -30.96 -35.93 -33.02
CA LYS A 132 -31.81 -37.12 -32.89
C LYS A 132 -31.02 -38.44 -33.09
N LYS A 133 -30.69 -39.15 -32.00
CA LYS A 133 -31.27 -40.47 -31.59
C LYS A 133 -30.35 -41.28 -30.67
N SER A 134 -30.97 -41.79 -29.59
CA SER A 134 -30.79 -43.09 -28.91
C SER A 134 -29.47 -43.46 -28.22
N LYS A 135 -29.55 -43.71 -26.90
CA LYS A 135 -29.76 -45.07 -26.38
C LYS A 135 -30.48 -45.03 -25.04
#